data_AF-A0A2U3GYC4-F1
#
_entry.id   AF-A0A2U3GYC4-F1
#
_cell.length_a   1.000
_cell.length_b   1.000
_cell.length_c   1.000
_cell.angle_alpha   90.00
_cell.angle_beta   90.00
_cell.angle_gamma   90.00
#
_symmetry.space_group_name_H-M   'P 1'
#
loop_
_entity.id
_entity.type
_entity.pdbx_description
1 polymer ?
#
loop_
_entity_poly.entity_id
_entity_poly.type
_entity_poly.pdbx_seq_one_letter_code
_entity_poly.pdbx_strand_id
1 'polypeptide(L)'
;MAGRATLPRRRPESCADPFQGRSESRERARRYLRGLLAPLERKNGWTLTEQAGEGCPDGMQRLLDRADRDAGAVRDEVRGLVLEHLGTGGGELAVDEAGFLKEGVRSAGVRQQYTGTSGKSGTCQLEVLLAHGSGRGRALIGRELYPFTCWRGLRSPT
;
A
#
# COMPACT_ATOMS: atom_id res chain seq x y z
N MET A 1 22.25 -20.16 -4.55
CA MET A 1 21.20 -20.47 -5.54
C MET A 1 19.87 -19.97 -5.01
N ALA A 2 19.35 -18.85 -5.53
CA ALA A 2 18.09 -18.28 -5.08
C ALA A 2 16.93 -19.01 -5.74
N GLY A 3 16.19 -19.81 -4.97
CA GLY A 3 14.95 -20.45 -5.41
C GLY A 3 13.93 -19.38 -5.79
N ARG A 4 13.49 -19.40 -7.04
CA ARG A 4 12.43 -18.52 -7.56
C ARG A 4 11.13 -18.91 -6.85
N ALA A 5 10.69 -18.10 -5.88
CA ALA A 5 9.41 -18.31 -5.22
C ALA A 5 8.28 -18.13 -6.25
N THR A 6 7.74 -19.24 -6.73
CA THR A 6 6.53 -19.24 -7.56
C THR A 6 5.35 -18.97 -6.64
N LEU A 7 4.84 -17.74 -6.65
CA LEU A 7 3.59 -17.40 -5.97
C LEU A 7 2.47 -18.30 -6.51
N PRO A 8 1.79 -19.10 -5.67
CA PRO A 8 0.66 -19.89 -6.12
C PRO A 8 -0.45 -18.96 -6.61
N ARG A 9 -1.04 -19.30 -7.76
CA ARG A 9 -2.19 -18.59 -8.31
C ARG A 9 -3.42 -18.96 -7.47
N ARG A 10 -3.82 -18.11 -6.52
CA ARG A 10 -5.20 -18.17 -5.98
C ARG A 10 -6.19 -18.05 -7.15
N ARG A 11 -7.27 -18.85 -7.10
CA ARG A 11 -8.40 -18.73 -8.04
C ARG A 11 -9.11 -17.39 -7.78
N PRO A 12 -9.52 -16.65 -8.83
CA PRO A 12 -10.08 -15.31 -8.70
C PRO A 12 -11.48 -15.27 -8.07
N GLU A 13 -12.17 -16.40 -7.96
CA GLU A 13 -13.59 -16.45 -7.56
C GLU A 13 -13.88 -16.45 -6.05
N SER A 14 -12.87 -16.46 -5.16
CA SER A 14 -13.10 -16.47 -3.69
C SER A 14 -12.61 -15.21 -2.96
N CYS A 15 -12.08 -14.22 -3.68
CA CYS A 15 -11.66 -12.94 -3.13
C CYS A 15 -12.70 -11.88 -3.50
N ALA A 16 -13.09 -11.04 -2.55
CA ALA A 16 -13.79 -9.81 -2.91
C ALA A 16 -12.84 -9.03 -3.84
N ASP A 17 -13.28 -8.72 -5.06
CA ASP A 17 -12.45 -7.98 -6.01
C ASP A 17 -12.24 -6.56 -5.46
N PRO A 18 -11.03 -6.22 -4.99
CA PRO A 18 -10.85 -4.97 -4.26
C PRO A 18 -10.75 -3.77 -5.22
N PHE A 19 -10.72 -4.02 -6.54
CA PHE A 19 -10.84 -3.00 -7.58
C PHE A 19 -12.22 -3.11 -8.23
N GLN A 20 -13.12 -2.24 -7.79
CA GLN A 20 -14.49 -2.22 -8.28
C GLN A 20 -14.51 -1.72 -9.74
N GLY A 21 -15.31 -2.36 -10.59
CA GLY A 21 -15.53 -1.94 -11.98
C GLY A 21 -14.62 -2.62 -13.03
N ARG A 22 -14.03 -1.81 -13.91
CA ARG A 22 -13.48 -2.22 -15.22
C ARG A 22 -12.24 -3.12 -15.12
N SER A 23 -12.16 -4.13 -15.99
CA SER A 23 -11.03 -5.07 -16.11
C SER A 23 -9.67 -4.40 -16.32
N GLU A 24 -9.66 -3.27 -17.01
CA GLU A 24 -8.46 -2.51 -17.37
C GLU A 24 -7.81 -1.88 -16.13
N SER A 25 -8.60 -1.50 -15.13
CA SER A 25 -8.08 -0.97 -13.85
C SER A 25 -7.35 -2.07 -13.07
N ARG A 26 -7.91 -3.29 -13.02
CA ARG A 26 -7.25 -4.45 -12.40
C ARG A 26 -5.95 -4.82 -13.10
N GLU A 27 -5.97 -4.84 -14.43
CA GLU A 27 -4.78 -5.17 -15.20
C GLU A 27 -3.68 -4.15 -14.99
N ARG A 28 -4.03 -2.86 -14.99
CA ARG A 28 -3.09 -1.78 -14.71
C ARG A 28 -2.59 -1.80 -13.27
N ALA A 29 -3.43 -2.11 -12.28
CA ALA A 29 -3.00 -2.30 -10.89
C ALA A 29 -1.94 -3.40 -10.78
N ARG A 30 -2.09 -4.52 -11.51
CA ARG A 30 -1.06 -5.58 -11.56
C ARG A 30 0.25 -5.08 -12.18
N ARG A 31 0.19 -4.30 -13.26
CA ARG A 31 1.39 -3.68 -13.87
C ARG A 31 2.07 -2.72 -12.89
N TYR A 32 1.30 -1.88 -12.21
CA TYR A 32 1.79 -0.95 -11.19
C TYR A 32 2.50 -1.68 -10.04
N LEU A 33 1.88 -2.72 -9.47
CA LEU A 33 2.49 -3.53 -8.41
C LEU A 33 3.79 -4.22 -8.87
N ARG A 34 3.82 -4.74 -10.11
CA ARG A 34 5.05 -5.30 -10.68
C ARG A 34 6.14 -4.25 -10.80
N GLY A 35 5.81 -3.03 -11.22
CA GLY A 35 6.76 -1.92 -11.24
C GLY A 35 7.28 -1.55 -9.84
N LEU A 36 6.41 -1.52 -8.83
CA LEU A 36 6.82 -1.25 -7.45
C LEU A 36 7.74 -2.33 -6.86
N LEU A 37 7.60 -3.59 -7.30
CA LEU A 37 8.43 -4.72 -6.86
C LEU A 37 9.67 -4.92 -7.73
N ALA A 38 9.74 -4.27 -8.89
CA ALA A 38 10.87 -4.36 -9.79
C ALA A 38 12.10 -3.63 -9.20
N PRO A 39 13.32 -4.04 -9.59
CA PRO A 39 14.58 -3.39 -9.18
C PRO A 39 14.79 -2.07 -9.94
N LEU A 40 13.81 -1.17 -9.87
CA LEU A 40 13.87 0.16 -10.46
C LEU A 40 14.47 1.14 -9.45
N GLU A 41 15.43 1.95 -9.92
CA GLU A 41 16.09 2.98 -9.11
C GLU A 41 15.08 4.04 -8.61
N ARG A 42 14.13 4.43 -9.46
CA ARG A 42 13.08 5.40 -9.12
C ARG A 42 11.69 4.82 -9.43
N LYS A 43 10.76 5.01 -8.49
CA LYS A 43 9.37 4.52 -8.57
C LYS A 43 8.39 5.69 -8.67
N ASN A 44 8.58 6.53 -9.68
CA ASN A 44 7.66 7.63 -9.98
C ASN A 44 6.66 7.23 -11.08
N GLY A 45 5.65 8.06 -11.32
CA GLY A 45 4.60 7.79 -12.30
C GLY A 45 5.13 7.54 -13.72
N TRP A 46 6.18 8.23 -14.14
CA TRP A 46 6.78 8.07 -15.46
C TRP A 46 7.52 6.72 -15.58
N THR A 47 8.44 6.43 -14.66
CA THR A 47 9.21 5.18 -14.69
C THR A 47 8.31 3.95 -14.56
N LEU A 48 7.25 4.01 -13.75
CA LEU A 48 6.30 2.91 -13.61
C LEU A 48 5.43 2.74 -14.87
N THR A 49 5.17 3.82 -15.60
CA THR A 49 4.45 3.80 -16.87
C THR A 49 5.32 3.17 -17.97
N GLU A 50 6.59 3.56 -18.07
CA GLU A 50 7.56 2.96 -18.99
C GLU A 50 7.72 1.47 -18.72
N GLN A 51 7.88 1.09 -17.45
CA GLN A 51 7.96 -0.32 -17.03
C GLN A 51 6.68 -1.11 -17.38
N ALA A 52 5.52 -0.43 -17.37
CA ALA A 52 4.24 -1.04 -17.75
C ALA A 52 4.06 -1.15 -19.28
N GLY A 53 4.97 -0.59 -20.08
CA GLY A 53 4.90 -0.55 -21.54
C GLY A 53 3.88 0.47 -22.07
N GLU A 54 3.48 1.45 -21.27
CA GLU A 54 2.55 2.50 -21.66
C GLU A 54 3.30 3.74 -22.17
N GLY A 55 2.77 4.40 -23.21
CA GLY A 55 3.42 5.57 -23.82
C GLY A 55 3.15 6.90 -23.10
N CYS A 56 2.24 6.93 -22.13
CA CYS A 56 1.91 8.13 -21.36
C CYS A 56 1.42 7.79 -19.94
N PRO A 57 1.66 8.65 -18.94
CA PRO A 57 1.36 8.37 -17.54
C PRO A 57 -0.13 8.46 -17.20
N ASP A 58 -0.97 8.95 -18.12
CA ASP A 58 -2.39 9.21 -17.88
C ASP A 58 -3.17 7.96 -17.43
N GLY A 59 -2.78 6.78 -17.93
CA GLY A 59 -3.35 5.52 -17.48
C GLY A 59 -3.03 5.26 -16.01
N MET A 60 -1.75 5.42 -15.65
CA MET A 60 -1.26 5.22 -14.28
C MET A 60 -1.83 6.24 -13.30
N GLN A 61 -1.92 7.51 -13.71
CA GLN A 61 -2.53 8.56 -12.89
C GLN A 61 -4.02 8.30 -12.68
N ARG A 62 -4.76 7.91 -13.72
CA ARG A 62 -6.16 7.52 -13.57
C ARG A 62 -6.36 6.34 -12.62
N LEU A 63 -5.44 5.37 -12.62
CA LEU A 63 -5.46 4.28 -11.63
C LEU A 63 -5.32 4.81 -10.19
N LEU A 64 -4.43 5.77 -9.95
CA LEU A 64 -4.16 6.27 -8.60
C LEU A 64 -5.22 7.25 -8.10
N ASP A 65 -5.75 8.08 -9.00
CA ASP A 65 -6.63 9.20 -8.65
C ASP A 65 -8.12 8.85 -8.75
N ARG A 66 -8.49 7.93 -9.66
CA ARG A 66 -9.89 7.71 -10.05
C ARG A 66 -10.36 6.26 -10.02
N ALA A 67 -9.45 5.29 -9.83
CA ALA A 67 -9.90 3.92 -9.72
C ALA A 67 -10.70 3.75 -8.45
N ASP A 68 -11.91 3.24 -8.60
CA ASP A 68 -12.74 2.83 -7.47
C ASP A 68 -12.11 1.59 -6.84
N ARG A 69 -11.58 1.76 -5.63
CA ARG A 69 -10.90 0.70 -4.89
C ARG A 69 -11.33 0.77 -3.45
N ASP A 70 -11.67 -0.40 -2.92
CA ASP A 70 -11.84 -0.57 -1.50
C ASP A 70 -10.45 -0.81 -0.88
N ALA A 71 -9.92 0.23 -0.24
CA ALA A 71 -8.61 0.17 0.38
C ALA A 71 -8.55 -0.83 1.56
N GLY A 72 -9.68 -1.07 2.22
CA GLY A 72 -9.83 -2.07 3.29
C GLY A 72 -9.78 -3.49 2.72
N ALA A 73 -10.54 -3.75 1.66
CA ALA A 73 -10.50 -5.03 0.95
C ALA A 73 -9.10 -5.33 0.38
N VAL A 74 -8.41 -4.35 -0.23
CA VAL A 74 -7.01 -4.54 -0.67
C VAL A 74 -6.12 -4.95 0.51
N ARG A 75 -6.25 -4.27 1.66
CA ARG A 75 -5.46 -4.59 2.86
C ARG A 75 -5.76 -6.01 3.35
N ASP A 76 -7.02 -6.40 3.40
CA ASP A 76 -7.44 -7.70 3.91
C ASP A 76 -6.97 -8.85 3.01
N GLU A 77 -6.95 -8.62 1.69
CA GLU A 77 -6.33 -9.54 0.72
C GLU A 77 -4.81 -9.70 0.97
N VAL A 78 -4.09 -8.59 1.15
CA VAL A 78 -2.65 -8.64 1.48
C VAL A 78 -2.42 -9.34 2.81
N ARG A 79 -3.24 -9.06 3.83
CA ARG A 79 -3.19 -9.74 5.13
C ARG A 79 -3.41 -11.24 4.99
N GLY A 80 -4.40 -11.66 4.20
CA GLY A 80 -4.67 -13.06 3.90
C GLY A 80 -3.46 -13.76 3.28
N LEU A 81 -2.83 -13.13 2.28
CA LEU A 81 -1.59 -13.65 1.66
C LEU A 81 -0.44 -13.75 2.66
N VAL A 82 -0.26 -12.75 3.51
CA VAL A 82 0.78 -12.75 4.55
C VAL A 82 0.56 -13.88 5.54
N LEU A 83 -0.66 -14.07 6.04
CA LEU A 83 -0.96 -15.12 7.01
C LEU A 83 -0.85 -16.52 6.38
N GLU A 84 -1.23 -16.68 5.11
CA GLU A 84 -1.07 -17.94 4.39
C GLU A 84 0.41 -18.37 4.28
N HIS A 85 1.32 -17.43 4.02
CA HIS A 85 2.72 -17.74 3.74
C HIS A 85 3.63 -17.62 4.96
N LEU A 86 3.38 -16.62 5.81
CA LEU A 86 4.20 -16.28 6.96
C LEU A 86 3.55 -16.66 8.29
N GLY A 87 2.26 -16.99 8.31
CA GLY A 87 1.56 -17.41 9.52
C GLY A 87 2.11 -18.72 10.06
N THR A 88 2.55 -18.69 11.31
CA THR A 88 2.96 -19.86 12.08
C THR A 88 2.38 -19.74 13.48
N GLY A 89 2.11 -20.85 14.17
CA GLY A 89 1.81 -20.81 15.60
C GLY A 89 3.00 -20.16 16.33
N GLY A 90 2.80 -18.97 16.88
CA GLY A 90 3.87 -18.16 17.49
C GLY A 90 4.33 -16.94 16.69
N GLY A 91 3.55 -16.44 15.72
CA GLY A 91 3.81 -15.13 15.10
C GLY A 91 3.64 -13.97 16.09
N GLU A 92 4.41 -12.91 15.87
CA GLU A 92 4.37 -11.66 16.65
C GLU A 92 3.67 -10.55 15.87
N LEU A 93 3.05 -9.63 16.60
CA LEU A 93 2.45 -8.42 16.06
C LEU A 93 3.17 -7.20 16.62
N ALA A 94 3.60 -6.31 15.74
CA ALA A 94 4.21 -5.03 16.10
C ALA A 94 3.35 -3.89 15.57
N VAL A 95 3.09 -2.91 16.43
CA VAL A 95 2.41 -1.66 16.09
C VAL A 95 3.42 -0.55 16.22
N ASP A 96 3.54 0.26 15.19
CA ASP A 96 4.46 1.39 15.17
C ASP A 96 3.86 2.58 14.41
N GLU A 97 4.32 3.78 14.73
CA GLU A 97 4.02 5.00 13.99
C GLU A 97 5.09 5.23 12.92
N ALA A 98 4.66 5.49 11.69
CA ALA A 98 5.53 5.96 10.62
C ALA A 98 5.10 7.36 10.17
N GLY A 99 6.07 8.28 10.07
CA GLY A 99 5.83 9.60 9.53
C GLY A 99 6.44 9.81 8.16
N PHE A 100 5.64 10.40 7.28
CA PHE A 100 5.99 10.72 5.91
C PHE A 100 6.10 12.23 5.77
N LEU A 101 7.32 12.75 5.59
CA LEU A 101 7.54 14.18 5.33
C LEU A 101 6.85 14.58 4.02
N LYS A 102 6.25 15.78 4.02
CA LYS A 102 5.51 16.33 2.90
C LYS A 102 5.85 17.80 2.73
N GLU A 103 6.06 18.20 1.48
CA GLU A 103 6.10 19.60 1.09
C GLU A 103 4.66 20.06 0.78
N GLY A 104 4.01 20.70 1.76
CA GLY A 104 2.68 21.31 1.61
C GLY A 104 1.52 20.59 2.33
N VAL A 105 0.30 21.10 2.12
CA VAL A 105 -0.88 20.80 2.96
C VAL A 105 -2.01 20.02 2.25
N ARG A 106 -1.77 19.51 1.04
CA ARG A 106 -2.82 18.87 0.21
C ARG A 106 -3.02 17.38 0.46
N SER A 107 -2.07 16.72 1.14
CA SER A 107 -2.20 15.30 1.47
C SER A 107 -3.15 15.11 2.67
N ALA A 108 -3.96 14.06 2.66
CA ALA A 108 -4.82 13.75 3.80
C ALA A 108 -3.99 13.55 5.08
N GLY A 109 -4.44 14.09 6.20
CA GLY A 109 -3.77 13.96 7.50
C GLY A 109 -2.41 14.66 7.62
N VAL A 110 -2.01 15.47 6.63
CA VAL A 110 -0.74 16.20 6.69
C VAL A 110 -0.85 17.43 7.62
N ARG A 111 0.15 17.63 8.46
CA ARG A 111 0.27 18.82 9.32
C ARG A 111 1.70 19.00 9.84
N GLN A 112 2.00 20.20 10.34
CA GLN A 112 3.19 20.45 11.14
C GLN A 112 3.12 19.70 12.47
N GLN A 113 3.98 18.70 12.65
CA GLN A 113 4.04 17.87 13.86
C GLN A 113 5.39 17.15 13.97
N TYR A 114 5.66 16.61 15.15
CA TYR A 114 6.81 15.74 15.37
C TYR A 114 6.59 14.39 14.67
N THR A 115 7.64 13.85 14.08
CA THR A 115 7.65 12.48 13.56
C THR A 115 8.91 11.78 14.03
N GLY A 116 8.75 10.60 14.64
CA GLY A 116 9.87 9.75 15.06
C GLY A 116 10.83 9.44 13.90
N THR A 117 10.30 9.24 12.68
CA THR A 117 11.09 8.93 11.47
C THR A 117 12.13 10.00 11.12
N SER A 118 11.88 11.28 11.40
CA SER A 118 12.85 12.35 11.10
C SER A 118 13.53 12.92 12.36
N GLY A 119 13.09 12.50 13.55
CA GLY A 119 13.56 13.01 14.84
C GLY A 119 13.25 14.48 15.10
N LYS A 120 12.43 15.12 14.26
CA LYS A 120 12.12 16.55 14.33
C LYS A 120 10.67 16.84 13.95
N SER A 121 10.26 18.07 14.27
CA SER A 121 8.98 18.63 13.83
C SER A 121 9.08 19.11 12.39
N GLY A 122 8.06 18.79 11.60
CA GLY A 122 7.96 19.22 10.20
C GLY A 122 6.57 18.93 9.65
N THR A 123 6.30 19.39 8.44
CA THR A 123 5.05 19.08 7.75
C THR A 123 5.11 17.62 7.32
N CYS A 124 4.28 16.80 7.95
CA CYS A 124 4.28 15.36 7.72
C CYS A 124 2.90 14.75 7.91
N GLN A 125 2.75 13.54 7.39
CA GLN A 125 1.59 12.68 7.52
C GLN A 125 2.00 11.51 8.41
N LEU A 126 1.25 11.24 9.47
CA LEU A 126 1.52 10.11 10.37
C LEU A 126 0.54 8.97 10.09
N GLU A 127 1.05 7.75 10.09
CA GLU A 127 0.29 6.53 9.91
C GLU A 127 0.68 5.53 11.00
N VAL A 128 -0.31 4.86 11.57
CA VAL A 128 -0.11 3.73 12.47
C VAL A 128 -0.10 2.47 11.62
N LEU A 129 1.01 1.73 11.67
CA LEU A 129 1.23 0.53 10.88
C LEU A 129 1.18 -0.71 11.79
N LEU A 130 0.58 -1.77 11.29
CA LEU A 130 0.58 -3.09 11.93
C LEU A 130 1.42 -4.05 11.09
N ALA A 131 2.46 -4.62 11.69
CA ALA A 131 3.30 -5.64 11.10
C ALA A 131 3.06 -7.00 11.74
N HIS A 132 3.08 -8.05 10.94
CA HIS A 132 3.19 -9.43 11.39
C HIS A 132 4.62 -9.93 11.16
N GLY A 133 5.22 -10.55 12.18
CA GLY A 133 6.52 -11.19 12.13
C GLY A 133 6.45 -12.67 12.52
N SER A 134 7.28 -13.49 11.89
CA SER A 134 7.50 -14.88 12.29
C SER A 134 8.89 -15.33 11.88
N GLY A 135 9.27 -16.57 12.21
CA GLY A 135 10.49 -17.19 11.71
C GLY A 135 10.59 -17.28 10.18
N ARG A 136 9.48 -17.08 9.45
CA ARG A 136 9.44 -17.08 7.98
C ARG A 136 9.64 -15.70 7.36
N GLY A 137 9.57 -14.63 8.14
CA GLY A 137 9.71 -13.25 7.67
C GLY A 137 8.73 -12.29 8.31
N ARG A 138 8.62 -11.10 7.72
CA ARG A 138 7.78 -10.02 8.23
C ARG A 138 7.11 -9.25 7.10
N ALA A 139 5.90 -8.76 7.36
CA ALA A 139 5.16 -7.92 6.42
C ALA A 139 4.17 -7.00 7.14
N LEU A 140 3.87 -5.86 6.51
CA LEU A 140 2.78 -4.98 6.95
C LEU A 140 1.43 -5.63 6.59
N ILE A 141 0.54 -5.72 7.57
CA ILE A 141 -0.80 -6.32 7.44
C ILE A 141 -1.92 -5.34 7.78
N GLY A 142 -1.59 -4.16 8.30
CA GLY A 142 -2.55 -3.13 8.63
C GLY A 142 -1.94 -1.75 8.58
N ARG A 143 -2.80 -0.76 8.36
CA ARG A 143 -2.45 0.64 8.31
C ARG A 143 -3.67 1.48 8.68
N GLU A 144 -3.48 2.55 9.42
CA GLU A 144 -4.51 3.54 9.69
C GLU A 144 -3.88 4.93 9.74
N LEU A 145 -4.50 5.90 9.08
CA LEU A 145 -4.03 7.27 9.11
C LEU A 145 -4.31 7.88 10.49
N TYR A 146 -3.32 8.53 11.11
CA TYR A 146 -3.53 9.18 12.40
C TYR A 146 -4.49 10.38 12.24
N PRO A 147 -5.72 10.33 12.80
CA PRO A 147 -6.73 11.34 12.52
C PRO A 147 -6.59 12.55 13.46
N PHE A 148 -6.38 13.74 12.89
CA PHE A 148 -6.47 14.99 13.65
C PHE A 148 -7.91 15.51 13.73
N THR A 149 -8.21 16.21 14.82
CA THR A 149 -9.56 16.72 15.11
C THR A 149 -10.13 17.65 14.04
N CYS A 150 -9.28 18.37 13.29
CA CYS A 150 -9.69 19.21 12.15
C CYS A 150 -10.08 18.42 10.90
N TRP A 151 -9.83 17.10 10.87
CA TRP A 151 -10.23 16.18 9.80
C TRP A 151 -11.36 15.23 10.22
N ARG A 152 -11.96 15.40 11.42
CA ARG A 152 -13.15 14.62 11.85
C ARG A 152 -14.31 14.90 10.88
N GLY A 153 -14.46 14.01 9.90
CA GLY A 153 -15.44 14.13 8.81
C GLY A 153 -15.09 13.24 7.62
N LEU A 154 -13.79 12.95 7.41
CA LEU A 154 -13.30 12.00 6.43
C LEU A 154 -12.94 10.69 7.14
N ARG A 155 -13.94 9.83 7.36
CA ARG A 155 -13.64 8.41 7.63
C ARG A 155 -13.20 7.79 6.31
N SER A 156 -12.16 6.96 6.36
CA SER A 156 -11.85 6.03 5.28
C SER A 156 -13.13 5.24 4.97
N PRO A 157 -13.65 5.24 3.73
CA PRO A 157 -14.79 4.40 3.40
C PRO A 157 -14.36 2.95 3.64
N THR A 158 -15.07 2.31 4.57
CA THR A 158 -14.97 0.88 4.91
C THR A 158 -15.51 0.03 3.78
#